data_AF-A0A444LGI9-F1
#
_entry.id   AF-A0A444LGI9-F1
#
_cell.length_a   1.000
_cell.length_b   1.000
_cell.length_c   1.000
_cell.angle_alpha   90.00
_cell.angle_beta   90.00
_cell.angle_gamma   90.00
#
_symmetry.space_group_name_H-M   'P 1'
#
loop_
_entity.id
_entity.type
_entity.pdbx_description
1 polymer ?
#
loop_
_entity_poly.entity_id
_entity_poly.type
_entity_poly.pdbx_seq_one_letter_code
_entity_poly.pdbx_strand_id
1 'polypeptide(L)'
;MRTTQSLSITLPIEMAEMVKSKVSSGEYATESEVIRDGLRTLIARDAAIEKWLVEEVVPAYDEVMAHPEKLLSGEQVSARLDARMAGLLKRSGSA
;
A
#
# COMPACT_ATOMS: atom_id res chain seq x y z
N MET A 1 35.27 8.08 6.62
CA MET A 1 34.63 7.25 5.58
C MET A 1 33.55 8.06 4.88
N ARG A 2 33.40 7.96 3.56
CA ARG A 2 32.28 8.60 2.85
C ARG A 2 31.02 7.73 2.97
N THR A 3 29.89 8.34 3.28
CA THR A 3 28.58 7.66 3.42
C THR A 3 27.68 7.82 2.18
N THR A 4 28.18 8.50 1.14
CA THR A 4 27.43 8.80 -0.09
C THR A 4 28.25 8.52 -1.34
N GLN A 5 27.61 7.97 -2.37
CA GLN A 5 28.16 7.72 -3.69
C GLN A 5 27.37 8.51 -4.75
N SER A 6 28.06 9.11 -5.72
CA SER A 6 27.42 9.78 -6.86
C SER A 6 27.04 8.74 -7.93
N LEU A 7 25.87 8.91 -8.52
CA LEU A 7 25.36 8.06 -9.61
C LEU A 7 24.96 8.96 -10.79
N SER A 8 25.24 8.53 -12.02
CA SER A 8 24.71 9.14 -13.24
C SER A 8 23.51 8.33 -13.70
N ILE A 9 22.36 8.98 -13.88
CA ILE A 9 21.09 8.33 -14.21
C ILE A 9 20.50 9.05 -15.42
N THR A 10 20.10 8.29 -16.43
CA THR A 10 19.33 8.81 -17.54
C THR A 10 17.84 8.65 -17.23
N LEU A 11 17.10 9.75 -17.27
CA LEU A 11 15.65 9.76 -17.10
C LEU A 11 14.97 10.14 -18.43
N PRO A 12 13.73 9.69 -18.67
CA PRO A 12 12.86 10.31 -19.66
C PRO A 12 12.79 11.82 -19.47
N ILE A 13 12.69 12.58 -20.56
CA ILE A 13 12.74 14.04 -20.55
C ILE A 13 11.71 14.62 -19.57
N GLU A 14 10.47 14.15 -19.65
CA GLU A 14 9.37 14.59 -18.77
C GLU A 14 9.68 14.37 -17.28
N MET A 15 10.32 13.24 -16.94
CA MET A 15 10.70 12.96 -15.55
C MET A 15 11.86 13.85 -15.09
N ALA A 16 12.82 14.13 -15.97
CA ALA A 16 13.90 15.06 -15.66
C ALA A 16 13.37 16.49 -15.44
N GLU A 17 12.39 16.92 -16.25
CA GLU A 17 11.70 18.20 -16.07
C GLU A 17 10.92 18.25 -14.77
N MET A 18 10.22 17.17 -14.40
CA MET A 18 9.54 17.06 -13.12
C MET A 18 10.50 17.22 -11.93
N VAL A 19 11.66 16.54 -11.96
CA VAL A 19 12.68 16.67 -10.90
C VAL A 19 13.20 18.10 -10.82
N LYS A 20 13.49 18.74 -11.96
CA LYS A 20 13.92 20.15 -12.01
C LYS A 20 12.85 21.10 -11.47
N SER A 21 11.59 20.89 -11.82
CA SER A 21 10.46 21.69 -11.36
C SER A 21 10.29 21.66 -9.84
N LYS A 22 10.46 20.47 -9.24
CA LYS A 22 10.44 20.30 -7.78
C LYS A 22 11.56 21.04 -7.05
N VAL A 23 12.71 21.19 -7.69
CA VAL A 23 13.83 21.96 -7.13
C VAL A 23 13.61 23.46 -7.35
N SER A 24 13.21 23.87 -8.54
CA SER A 24 13.00 25.29 -8.86
C SER A 24 11.81 25.91 -8.11
N SER A 25 10.81 25.11 -7.74
CA SER A 25 9.71 25.55 -6.86
C SER A 25 10.13 25.74 -5.41
N GLY A 26 11.30 25.23 -5.01
CA GLY A 26 11.77 25.22 -3.62
C GLY A 26 11.18 24.10 -2.77
N GLU A 27 10.43 23.16 -3.34
CA GLU A 27 9.93 21.97 -2.62
C GLU A 27 11.10 21.09 -2.15
N TYR A 28 12.20 21.06 -2.92
CA TYR A 28 13.44 20.35 -2.59
C TYR A 28 14.67 21.23 -2.84
N ALA A 29 15.74 21.00 -2.07
CA ALA A 29 16.97 21.78 -2.23
C ALA A 29 17.84 21.28 -3.40
N THR A 30 17.76 19.99 -3.73
CA THR A 30 18.59 19.37 -4.79
C THR A 30 17.84 18.23 -5.49
N GLU A 31 18.22 17.93 -6.73
CA GLU A 31 17.70 16.78 -7.47
C GLU A 31 17.98 15.47 -6.73
N SER A 32 19.15 15.37 -6.09
CA SER A 32 19.52 14.20 -5.29
C SER A 32 18.57 13.99 -4.10
N GLU A 33 17.97 15.04 -3.57
CA GLU A 33 16.98 14.93 -2.50
C GLU A 33 15.65 14.39 -3.00
N VAL A 34 15.17 14.88 -4.16
CA VAL A 34 13.99 14.35 -4.83
C VAL A 34 14.12 12.85 -5.06
N ILE A 35 15.27 12.42 -5.60
CA ILE A 35 15.51 10.99 -5.86
C ILE A 35 15.60 10.19 -4.56
N ARG A 36 16.29 10.68 -3.52
CA ARG A 36 16.36 9.97 -2.23
C ARG A 36 14.99 9.82 -1.59
N ASP A 37 14.16 10.85 -1.65
CA ASP A 37 12.82 10.79 -1.07
C ASP A 37 11.91 9.80 -1.82
N GLY A 38 11.97 9.82 -3.15
CA GLY A 38 11.30 8.81 -3.98
C GLY A 38 11.74 7.38 -3.64
N LEU A 39 13.05 7.15 -3.46
CA LEU A 39 13.59 5.84 -3.07
C LEU A 39 13.13 5.39 -1.68
N ARG A 40 13.09 6.30 -0.69
CA ARG A 40 12.56 5.98 0.65
C ARG A 40 11.09 5.60 0.61
N THR A 41 10.30 6.32 -0.20
CA THR A 41 8.88 6.03 -0.40
C THR A 41 8.68 4.65 -1.00
N LEU A 42 9.49 4.28 -2.01
CA LEU A 42 9.46 2.95 -2.61
C LEU A 42 9.78 1.86 -1.58
N ILE A 43 10.86 2.03 -0.81
CA ILE A 43 11.25 1.07 0.25
C ILE A 43 10.14 0.90 1.29
N ALA A 44 9.56 2.00 1.75
CA ALA A 44 8.48 1.96 2.74
C ALA A 44 7.23 1.24 2.21
N ARG A 45 6.88 1.48 0.94
CA ARG A 45 5.78 0.80 0.27
C ARG A 45 6.04 -0.70 0.16
N ASP A 46 7.23 -1.10 -0.28
CA ASP A 46 7.57 -2.51 -0.46
C ASP A 46 7.61 -3.24 0.89
N ALA A 47 8.15 -2.61 1.93
CA ALA A 47 8.13 -3.17 3.29
C ALA A 47 6.70 -3.32 3.84
N ALA A 48 5.80 -2.38 3.56
CA ALA A 48 4.40 -2.47 3.97
C ALA A 48 3.67 -3.63 3.28
N ILE A 49 3.93 -3.84 1.98
CA ILE A 49 3.38 -4.96 1.22
C ILE A 49 3.90 -6.29 1.77
N GLU A 50 5.21 -6.41 1.95
CA GLU A 50 5.83 -7.64 2.47
C GLU A 50 5.27 -7.99 3.85
N LYS A 51 5.19 -6.99 4.74
CA LYS A 51 4.60 -7.18 6.07
C LYS A 51 3.16 -7.69 5.98
N TRP A 52 2.33 -7.07 5.15
CA TRP A 52 0.94 -7.49 4.96
C TRP A 52 0.83 -8.93 4.41
N LEU A 53 1.69 -9.30 3.46
CA LEU A 53 1.74 -10.66 2.92
C LEU A 53 2.08 -11.69 4.01
N VAL A 54 3.12 -11.43 4.79
CA VAL A 54 3.60 -12.35 5.82
C VAL A 54 2.64 -12.42 7.01
N GLU A 55 2.13 -11.29 7.48
CA GLU A 55 1.35 -11.22 8.72
C GLU A 55 -0.15 -11.48 8.53
N GLU A 56 -0.71 -11.21 7.36
CA GLU A 56 -2.15 -11.37 7.12
C GLU A 56 -2.45 -12.44 6.08
N VAL A 57 -1.81 -12.37 4.90
CA VAL A 57 -2.19 -13.24 3.78
C VAL A 57 -1.78 -14.68 4.02
N VAL A 58 -0.53 -14.93 4.44
CA VAL A 58 -0.05 -16.29 4.71
C VAL A 58 -0.86 -16.98 5.81
N PRO A 59 -1.12 -16.37 6.99
CA PRO A 59 -1.94 -17.00 8.02
C PRO A 59 -3.38 -17.27 7.57
N ALA A 60 -4.00 -16.34 6.82
CA ALA A 60 -5.34 -16.55 6.29
C ALA A 60 -5.38 -17.72 5.30
N TYR A 61 -4.36 -17.85 4.44
CA TYR A 61 -4.21 -18.97 3.54
C TYR A 61 -4.03 -20.30 4.29
N ASP A 62 -3.12 -20.33 5.25
CA ASP A 62 -2.87 -21.53 6.06
C ASP A 62 -4.11 -21.98 6.83
N GLU A 63 -4.90 -21.03 7.38
CA GLU A 63 -6.17 -21.34 8.03
C GLU A 63 -7.18 -21.97 7.05
N VAL A 64 -7.30 -21.42 5.84
CA VAL A 64 -8.19 -21.97 4.81
C VAL A 64 -7.74 -23.36 4.37
N MET A 65 -6.44 -23.57 4.21
CA MET A 65 -5.91 -24.88 3.83
C MET A 65 -6.09 -25.92 4.93
N ALA A 66 -5.95 -25.53 6.20
CA ALA A 66 -6.18 -26.41 7.35
C ALA A 66 -7.68 -26.66 7.61
N HIS A 67 -8.54 -25.69 7.30
CA HIS A 67 -9.96 -25.69 7.61
C HIS A 67 -10.83 -25.27 6.41
N PRO A 68 -10.85 -26.04 5.32
CA PRO A 68 -11.62 -25.70 4.13
C PRO A 68 -13.13 -25.62 4.40
N GLU A 69 -13.63 -26.30 5.43
CA GLU A 69 -15.03 -26.25 5.86
C GLU A 69 -15.47 -24.88 6.39
N LYS A 70 -14.53 -24.00 6.75
CA LYS A 70 -14.83 -22.63 7.18
C LYS A 70 -15.13 -21.70 6.01
N LEU A 71 -14.85 -22.12 4.78
CA LEU A 71 -15.15 -21.34 3.59
C LEU A 71 -16.65 -21.22 3.38
N LEU A 72 -17.07 -20.05 2.91
CA LEU A 72 -18.46 -19.76 2.58
C LEU A 72 -18.62 -19.72 1.07
N SER A 73 -19.75 -20.22 0.57
CA SER A 73 -20.16 -19.97 -0.80
C SER A 73 -20.48 -18.48 -1.00
N GLY A 74 -20.43 -18.00 -2.25
CA GLY A 74 -20.79 -16.62 -2.57
C GLY A 74 -22.20 -16.22 -2.11
N GLU A 75 -23.15 -17.17 -2.17
CA GLU A 75 -24.51 -16.99 -1.66
C GLU A 75 -24.54 -16.82 -0.14
N GLN A 76 -23.78 -17.65 0.59
CA GLN A 76 -23.68 -17.54 2.06
C GLN A 76 -23.04 -16.23 2.49
N VAL A 77 -22.03 -15.75 1.76
CA VAL A 77 -21.41 -14.44 2.01
C VAL A 77 -22.44 -13.32 1.82
N SER A 78 -23.16 -13.33 0.69
CA SER A 78 -24.16 -12.30 0.37
C SER A 78 -25.26 -12.25 1.43
N ALA A 79 -25.84 -13.40 1.78
CA ALA A 79 -26.87 -13.51 2.81
C ALA A 79 -26.39 -13.00 4.18
N ARG A 80 -25.13 -13.28 4.54
CA ARG A 80 -24.54 -12.81 5.81
C ARG A 80 -24.32 -11.30 5.83
N LEU A 81 -23.91 -10.71 4.69
CA LEU A 81 -23.76 -9.26 4.56
C LEU A 81 -25.12 -8.56 4.66
N ASP A 82 -26.15 -9.05 3.95
CA ASP A 82 -27.51 -8.51 4.00
C ASP A 82 -28.09 -8.54 5.41
N ALA A 83 -27.96 -9.69 6.09
CA ALA A 83 -28.40 -9.82 7.48
C ALA A 83 -27.67 -8.84 8.42
N ARG A 84 -26.37 -8.63 8.20
CA ARG A 84 -25.59 -7.67 9.00
C ARG A 84 -26.02 -6.24 8.72
N MET A 85 -26.22 -5.84 7.46
CA MET A 85 -26.70 -4.51 7.08
C MET A 85 -28.09 -4.22 7.66
N ALA A 86 -29.03 -5.17 7.55
CA ALA A 86 -30.36 -5.03 8.15
C ALA A 86 -30.27 -4.83 9.67
N GLY A 87 -29.34 -5.53 10.33
CA GLY A 87 -29.06 -5.36 11.75
C GLY A 87 -28.41 -4.01 12.11
N LEU A 88 -27.59 -3.42 11.22
CA LEU A 88 -27.05 -2.07 11.40
C LEU A 88 -28.17 -1.02 11.32
N LEU A 89 -29.03 -1.11 10.30
CA LEU A 89 -30.13 -0.17 10.05
C LEU A 89 -31.17 -0.16 11.17
N LYS A 90 -31.50 -1.34 11.74
CA LYS A 90 -32.41 -1.43 12.89
C LYS A 90 -31.87 -0.73 14.13
N ARG A 91 -30.54 -0.67 14.32
CA ARG A 91 -29.92 0.01 15.46
C ARG A 91 -29.80 1.52 15.24
N SER A 92 -29.57 1.97 14.01
CA SER A 92 -29.52 3.40 13.69
C SER A 92 -30.90 4.06 13.68
N GLY A 93 -31.97 3.31 13.39
CA GLY A 93 -33.35 3.80 13.47
C GLY A 93 -34.01 3.69 14.84
N SER A 94 -33.29 3.21 15.87
CA SER A 94 -33.77 3.09 17.25
C SER A 94 -33.17 4.18 18.18
N ALA A 95 -32.58 5.23 17.62
CA ALA A 95 -32.02 6.40 18.30
C ALA A 95 -32.81 7.67 17.97
#